data_AF-A0A1I3QCR1-F1
#
_entry.id   AF-A0A1I3QCR1-F1
#
_cell.length_a   1.000
_cell.length_b   1.000
_cell.length_c   1.000
_cell.angle_alpha   90.00
_cell.angle_beta   90.00
_cell.angle_gamma   90.00
#
_symmetry.space_group_name_H-M   'P 1'
#
loop_
_entity.id
_entity.type
_entity.pdbx_description
1 polymer ?
#
loop_
_entity_poly.entity_id
_entity_poly.type
_entity_poly.pdbx_seq_one_letter_code
_entity_poly.pdbx_strand_id
1 'polypeptide(L)'
;MFQCLALVPGFSRMGATLSGGLLVGMNHKTASEFSFIMAVPIMVAASGKDLFESWSHLSVYDLPLFITGFLTAFFVALLSIRFFLQIINKVKSVPFAIYRFILAALFWIFLL
;
A
#
# COMPACT_ATOMS: atom_id res chain seq x y z
N MET A 1 4.95 5.09 -15.47
CA MET A 1 6.38 4.74 -15.33
C MET A 1 6.74 4.37 -13.89
N PHE A 2 6.73 5.30 -12.92
CA PHE A 2 7.17 4.99 -11.53
C PHE A 2 6.40 3.87 -10.82
N GLN A 3 5.10 3.70 -11.11
CA GLN A 3 4.29 2.57 -10.62
C GLN A 3 4.92 1.19 -10.91
N CYS A 4 5.69 1.04 -11.99
CA CYS A 4 6.34 -0.22 -12.34
C CYS A 4 7.42 -0.64 -11.33
N LEU A 5 8.00 0.31 -10.57
CA LEU A 5 8.94 -0.01 -9.49
C LEU A 5 8.26 -0.84 -8.37
N ALA A 6 6.94 -0.70 -8.21
CA ALA A 6 6.15 -1.46 -7.25
C ALA A 6 6.01 -2.95 -7.60
N LEU A 7 6.45 -3.38 -8.78
CA LEU A 7 6.50 -4.80 -9.16
C LEU A 7 7.61 -5.55 -8.44
N VAL A 8 8.64 -4.85 -7.92
CA VAL A 8 9.65 -5.44 -7.05
C VAL A 8 9.01 -5.67 -5.67
N PRO A 9 8.90 -6.93 -5.18
CA PRO A 9 8.31 -7.21 -3.88
C PRO A 9 9.01 -6.43 -2.77
N GLY A 10 8.23 -5.86 -1.87
CA GLY A 10 8.73 -4.96 -0.82
C GLY A 10 8.89 -3.51 -1.28
N PHE A 11 8.94 -3.20 -2.58
CA PHE A 11 8.86 -1.82 -3.05
C PHE A 11 7.42 -1.31 -2.90
N SER A 12 7.22 -0.26 -2.09
CA SER A 12 5.86 0.23 -1.80
C SER A 12 5.27 0.90 -3.03
N ARG A 13 4.11 0.41 -3.47
CA ARG A 13 3.32 1.00 -4.55
C ARG A 13 3.05 2.49 -4.34
N MET A 14 2.50 2.85 -3.17
CA MET A 14 2.21 4.25 -2.84
C MET A 14 3.50 5.09 -2.75
N GLY A 15 4.60 4.51 -2.24
CA GLY A 15 5.89 5.20 -2.22
C GLY A 15 6.40 5.52 -3.63
N ALA A 16 6.30 4.56 -4.56
CA ALA A 16 6.73 4.72 -5.95
C ALA A 16 5.97 5.84 -6.67
N THR A 17 4.64 5.84 -6.56
CA THR A 17 3.76 6.82 -7.20
C THR A 17 3.80 8.18 -6.55
N LEU A 18 3.88 8.26 -5.21
CA LEU A 18 4.06 9.52 -4.50
C LEU A 18 5.38 10.18 -4.88
N SER A 19 6.50 9.45 -4.79
CA SER A 19 7.82 9.97 -5.19
C SER A 19 7.85 10.34 -6.67
N GLY A 20 7.28 9.51 -7.55
CA GLY A 20 7.17 9.82 -8.97
C GLY A 20 6.37 11.09 -9.23
N GLY A 21 5.24 11.28 -8.53
CA GLY A 21 4.42 12.50 -8.60
C GLY A 21 5.18 13.75 -8.16
N LEU A 22 5.92 13.67 -7.06
CA LEU A 22 6.76 14.77 -6.58
C LEU A 22 7.88 15.10 -7.57
N LEU A 23 8.51 14.09 -8.17
CA LEU A 23 9.59 14.27 -9.16
C LEU A 23 9.11 14.95 -10.44
N VAL A 24 7.84 14.79 -10.81
CA VAL A 24 7.22 15.48 -11.97
C VAL A 24 6.56 16.81 -11.57
N GLY A 25 6.79 17.31 -10.35
CA GLY A 25 6.37 18.65 -9.92
C GLY A 25 5.00 18.72 -9.22
N MET A 26 4.37 17.59 -8.88
CA MET A 26 3.16 17.62 -8.04
C MET A 26 3.50 18.00 -6.60
N ASN A 27 2.53 18.57 -5.88
CA ASN A 27 2.64 18.70 -4.43
C ASN A 27 2.26 17.38 -3.73
N HIS A 28 2.58 17.24 -2.44
CA HIS A 28 2.38 16.02 -1.66
C HIS A 28 0.91 15.60 -1.59
N LYS A 29 -0.02 16.56 -1.43
CA LYS A 29 -1.46 16.29 -1.41
C LYS A 29 -1.93 15.68 -2.71
N THR A 30 -1.68 16.36 -3.83
CA THR A 30 -2.12 15.93 -5.17
C THR A 30 -1.50 14.60 -5.55
N ALA A 31 -0.19 14.41 -5.32
CA ALA A 31 0.48 13.15 -5.59
C ALA A 31 -0.08 11.99 -4.74
N SER A 32 -0.42 12.24 -3.48
CA SER A 32 -1.02 11.24 -2.59
C SER A 32 -2.45 10.86 -3.03
N GLU A 33 -3.30 11.85 -3.31
CA GLU A 33 -4.67 11.63 -3.78
C GLU A 33 -4.68 10.86 -5.10
N PHE A 34 -3.84 11.25 -6.06
CA PHE A 34 -3.66 10.53 -7.31
C PHE A 34 -3.21 9.09 -7.08
N SER A 35 -2.24 8.88 -6.18
CA SER A 35 -1.78 7.54 -5.83
C SER A 35 -2.89 6.66 -5.23
N PHE A 36 -3.79 7.21 -4.42
CA PHE A 36 -4.91 6.45 -3.86
C PHE A 36 -5.95 6.10 -4.92
N ILE A 37 -6.30 7.05 -5.79
CA ILE A 37 -7.24 6.80 -6.89
C ILE A 37 -6.69 5.73 -7.84
N MET A 38 -5.42 5.84 -8.23
CA MET A 38 -4.77 4.85 -9.09
C MET A 38 -4.70 3.46 -8.43
N ALA A 39 -4.56 3.39 -7.11
CA ALA A 39 -4.47 2.12 -6.40
C ALA A 39 -5.75 1.27 -6.53
N VAL A 40 -6.94 1.88 -6.69
CA VAL A 40 -8.22 1.16 -6.75
C VAL A 40 -8.27 0.17 -7.93
N PRO A 41 -8.18 0.58 -9.21
CA PRO A 41 -8.25 -0.37 -10.32
C PRO A 41 -7.08 -1.37 -10.30
N ILE A 42 -5.90 -0.94 -9.86
CA ILE A 42 -4.71 -1.80 -9.80
C ILE A 42 -4.89 -2.91 -8.75
N MET A 43 -5.35 -2.57 -7.54
CA MET A 43 -5.55 -3.58 -6.48
C MET A 43 -6.72 -4.49 -6.77
N VAL A 44 -7.82 -3.97 -7.33
CA VAL A 44 -8.95 -4.82 -7.70
C VAL A 44 -8.51 -5.85 -8.73
N ALA A 45 -7.76 -5.43 -9.76
CA ALA A 45 -7.24 -6.36 -10.77
C ALA A 45 -6.22 -7.35 -10.18
N ALA A 46 -5.25 -6.88 -9.39
CA ALA A 46 -4.22 -7.73 -8.80
C ALA A 46 -4.80 -8.73 -7.80
N SER A 47 -5.58 -8.26 -6.82
CA SER A 47 -6.22 -9.14 -5.84
C SER A 47 -7.26 -10.08 -6.46
N GLY A 48 -7.98 -9.62 -7.49
CA GLY A 48 -8.91 -10.49 -8.23
C GLY A 48 -8.19 -11.61 -8.98
N LYS A 49 -7.06 -11.31 -9.62
CA LYS A 49 -6.21 -12.31 -10.27
C LYS A 49 -5.64 -13.30 -9.24
N ASP A 50 -5.06 -12.80 -8.16
CA ASP A 50 -4.46 -13.64 -7.11
C ASP A 50 -5.51 -14.56 -6.45
N LEU A 51 -6.73 -14.04 -6.25
CA LEU A 51 -7.85 -14.82 -5.73
C LEU A 51 -8.29 -15.91 -6.69
N PHE A 52 -8.35 -15.61 -7.99
CA PHE A 52 -8.69 -16.59 -9.02
C PHE A 52 -7.65 -17.71 -9.09
N GLU A 53 -6.35 -17.36 -9.09
CA GLU A 53 -5.26 -18.34 -9.13
C GLU A 53 -5.20 -19.18 -7.84
N SER A 54 -5.59 -18.61 -6.69
CA SER A 54 -5.57 -19.29 -5.39
C SER A 54 -6.89 -19.98 -5.04
N TRP A 55 -7.89 -19.96 -5.91
CA TRP A 55 -9.26 -20.42 -5.59
C TRP A 55 -9.32 -21.84 -5.05
N SER A 56 -8.49 -22.74 -5.62
CA SER A 56 -8.43 -24.15 -5.21
C SER A 56 -7.88 -24.38 -3.79
N HIS A 57 -7.21 -23.38 -3.21
CA HIS A 57 -6.67 -23.44 -1.85
C HIS A 57 -7.64 -22.92 -0.78
N LEU A 58 -8.80 -22.38 -1.18
CA LEU A 58 -9.75 -21.77 -0.27
C LEU A 58 -10.80 -22.78 0.21
N SER A 59 -11.13 -22.70 1.49
CA SER A 59 -12.20 -23.47 2.10
C SER A 59 -13.29 -22.57 2.66
N VAL A 60 -14.52 -23.09 2.71
CA VAL A 60 -15.65 -22.41 3.38
C VAL A 60 -15.38 -22.20 4.87
N TYR A 61 -14.53 -23.04 5.48
CA TYR A 61 -14.13 -22.88 6.87
C TYR A 61 -13.26 -21.64 7.12
N ASP A 62 -12.66 -21.06 6.09
CA ASP A 62 -11.81 -19.85 6.20
C ASP A 62 -12.65 -18.55 6.20
N LEU A 63 -13.94 -18.63 5.86
CA LEU A 63 -14.82 -17.48 5.69
C LEU A 63 -14.87 -16.56 6.94
N PRO A 64 -14.96 -17.08 8.18
CA PRO A 64 -14.93 -16.24 9.38
C PRO A 64 -13.65 -15.42 9.50
N LEU A 65 -12.49 -16.02 9.15
CA LEU A 65 -11.19 -15.33 9.19
C LEU A 65 -11.12 -14.26 8.09
N PHE A 66 -11.56 -14.57 6.87
CA PHE A 66 -11.54 -13.61 5.78
C PHE A 66 -12.49 -12.43 6.00
N ILE A 67 -13.70 -12.67 6.50
CA ILE A 67 -14.68 -11.60 6.76
C ILE A 67 -14.14 -10.66 7.85
N THR A 68 -13.63 -11.22 8.95
CA THR A 68 -13.07 -10.39 10.04
C THR A 68 -11.85 -9.60 9.57
N GLY A 69 -10.90 -10.24 8.88
CA GLY A 69 -9.74 -9.56 8.31
C GLY A 69 -10.11 -8.46 7.30
N PHE A 70 -11.09 -8.73 6.42
CA PHE A 70 -11.58 -7.77 5.44
C PHE A 70 -12.21 -6.54 6.13
N LEU A 71 -13.11 -6.74 7.08
CA LEU A 71 -13.78 -5.65 7.79
C LEU A 71 -12.77 -4.82 8.59
N THR A 72 -11.87 -5.47 9.33
CA THR A 72 -10.82 -4.76 10.08
C THR A 72 -9.93 -3.94 9.14
N ALA A 73 -9.44 -4.52 8.05
CA ALA A 73 -8.62 -3.81 7.07
C ALA A 73 -9.37 -2.63 6.44
N PHE A 74 -10.66 -2.80 6.10
CA PHE A 74 -11.50 -1.75 5.52
C PHE A 74 -11.61 -0.53 6.46
N PHE A 75 -12.01 -0.73 7.71
CA PHE A 75 -12.18 0.37 8.66
C PHE A 75 -10.84 1.04 9.04
N VAL A 76 -9.78 0.25 9.24
CA VAL A 76 -8.44 0.79 9.53
C VAL A 76 -7.88 1.56 8.33
N ALA A 77 -8.10 1.08 7.10
CA ALA A 77 -7.66 1.77 5.90
C ALA A 77 -8.39 3.11 5.70
N LEU A 78 -9.72 3.15 5.91
CA LEU A 78 -10.48 4.40 5.87
C LEU A 78 -9.93 5.44 6.85
N LEU A 79 -9.66 5.01 8.08
CA LEU A 79 -9.06 5.87 9.10
C LEU A 79 -7.67 6.34 8.66
N SER A 80 -6.82 5.41 8.25
CA SER A 80 -5.43 5.65 7.87
C SER A 80 -5.32 6.61 6.68
N ILE A 81 -6.16 6.48 5.65
CA ILE A 81 -6.17 7.40 4.48
C ILE A 81 -6.50 8.82 4.94
N ARG A 82 -7.53 8.98 5.78
CA ARG A 82 -7.95 10.28 6.29
C ARG A 82 -6.82 10.95 7.08
N PHE A 83 -6.21 10.22 8.02
CA PHE A 83 -5.09 10.75 8.80
C PHE A 83 -3.87 11.06 7.93
N PHE A 84 -3.53 10.14 7.02
CA PHE A 84 -2.38 10.30 6.12
C PHE A 84 -2.48 11.58 5.28
N LEU A 85 -3.63 11.82 4.64
CA LEU A 85 -3.83 13.01 3.81
C LEU A 85 -3.77 14.32 4.62
N GLN A 86 -4.12 14.28 5.91
CA GLN A 86 -4.00 15.43 6.82
C GLN A 86 -2.55 15.73 7.22
N ILE A 87 -1.71 14.71 7.40
CA ILE A 87 -0.34 14.87 7.91
C ILE A 87 0.72 15.01 6.82
N ILE A 88 0.50 14.44 5.62
CA ILE A 88 1.56 14.29 4.62
C ILE A 88 2.13 15.63 4.14
N ASN A 89 1.32 16.68 4.11
CA ASN A 89 1.79 18.03 3.74
C ASN A 89 2.67 18.67 4.82
N LYS A 90 2.56 18.24 6.08
CA LYS A 90 3.34 18.76 7.21
C LYS A 90 4.63 17.96 7.40
N VAL A 91 4.49 16.64 7.39
CA VAL A 91 5.56 15.69 7.77
C VAL A 91 6.41 15.28 6.57
N LYS A 92 5.88 15.41 5.34
CA LYS A 92 6.51 14.96 4.09
C LYS A 92 6.88 13.46 4.14
N SER A 93 7.61 12.97 3.14
CA SER A 93 7.93 11.55 2.99
C SER A 93 9.13 11.06 3.83
N VAL A 94 9.90 11.95 4.47
CA VAL A 94 11.17 11.60 5.13
C VAL A 94 11.00 10.61 6.30
N PRO A 95 10.06 10.82 7.26
CA PRO A 95 9.90 9.87 8.35
C PRO A 95 9.46 8.48 7.88
N PHE A 96 8.70 8.41 6.79
CA PHE A 96 8.32 7.14 6.17
C PHE A 96 9.53 6.43 5.55
N ALA A 97 10.48 7.16 4.96
CA ALA A 97 11.71 6.57 4.45
C ALA A 97 12.57 6.00 5.58
N ILE A 98 12.74 6.74 6.69
CA ILE A 98 13.46 6.26 7.89
C ILE A 98 12.80 5.01 8.46
N TYR A 99 11.47 5.03 8.63
CA TYR A 99 10.70 3.86 9.07
C TYR A 99 10.98 2.62 8.21
N ARG A 100 11.09 2.79 6.89
CA ARG A 100 11.37 1.68 5.97
C ARG A 100 12.79 1.12 6.09
N PHE A 101 13.80 1.95 6.36
CA PHE A 101 15.15 1.46 6.62
C PHE A 101 15.20 0.64 7.91
N ILE A 102 14.53 1.11 8.97
CA ILE A 102 14.39 0.35 10.22
C ILE A 102 13.67 -0.96 9.96
N LEU A 103 12.55 -0.94 9.24
CA LEU A 103 11.79 -2.14 8.89
C LEU A 103 12.63 -3.14 8.08
N ALA A 104 13.45 -2.66 7.14
CA ALA A 104 14.35 -3.50 6.37
C ALA A 104 15.43 -4.15 7.25
N ALA A 105 16.01 -3.41 8.19
CA ALA A 105 16.95 -3.96 9.16
C ALA A 105 16.30 -5.02 10.07
N LEU A 106 15.07 -4.77 10.54
CA LEU A 106 14.32 -5.75 11.33
C LEU A 106 14.00 -7.01 10.51
N PHE A 107 13.55 -6.85 9.27
CA PHE A 107 13.30 -7.98 8.38
C PHE A 107 14.57 -8.83 8.19
N TRP A 108 15.71 -8.18 7.96
CA TRP A 108 16.99 -8.87 7.83
C TRP A 108 17.40 -9.64 9.08
N ILE A 109 17.11 -9.13 10.28
CA ILE A 109 17.51 -9.78 11.54
C ILE A 109 16.58 -10.95 11.91
N PHE A 110 15.28 -10.84 11.63
CA PHE A 110 14.28 -11.79 12.13
C PHE A 110 13.81 -12.83 11.11
N LEU A 111 13.94 -12.56 9.81
CA LEU A 111 13.39 -13.42 8.75
C LEU A 111 14.42 -13.95 7.76
N LEU A 112 15.60 -13.31 7.64
CA LEU A 112 16.73 -13.79 6.84
C LEU A 112 17.87 -14.26 7.77
#